data_AF-A0A3M1HSZ1-F1
#
_entry.id   AF-A0A3M1HSZ1-F1
#
_cell.length_a   1.000
_cell.length_b   1.000
_cell.length_c   1.000
_cell.angle_alpha   90.00
_cell.angle_beta   90.00
_cell.angle_gamma   90.00
#
_symmetry.space_group_name_H-M   'P 1'
#
loop_
_entity.id
_entity.type
_entity.pdbx_description
1 polymer ?
#
loop_
_entity_poly.entity_id
_entity_poly.type
_entity_poly.pdbx_seq_one_letter_code
_entity_poly.pdbx_strand_id
1 'polypeptide(L)'
;MLLALLLLLAGIWAGLLRIGWRWPALHPTMAASHGPLMIGGFLGTLIALERVVALARLQLVRRPAVLYLGPVATAVGGLLLLVGRGSVASVVLVALGSAVLVVMMLVLYMLHPASHSLIMAAGAVAWLLGNLLWLGGRPVAEATTWWGAFLVLTIGGERLELSQVLRLDRRTRGLFLGATGCYLLGTVLAFWQYDVGVRVAGLGMLAFGLWLLAYDVAGRRLHSEGQVRFTAWALFLGYAWLAVAGVLALVWGGVSAGPGYDAWLHALLLGFVFSMIFAHAPIVFPAVLSRPLPFSPRFYSHLAVLHLALVLRIIGDVGNMPVLRRWGGLLNAAALLLFLLNTMVSVHRGNRQKEAAVL
;
A
#
# COMPACT_ATOMS: atom_id res chain seq x y z
N MET A 1 5.62 -7.42 -13.33
CA MET A 1 6.29 -6.23 -12.75
C MET A 1 6.17 -5.00 -13.65
N LEU A 2 6.60 -5.03 -14.91
CA LEU A 2 6.53 -3.86 -15.81
C LEU A 2 5.14 -3.22 -15.86
N LEU A 3 4.08 -4.03 -16.00
CA LEU A 3 2.70 -3.53 -15.98
C LEU A 3 2.34 -2.83 -14.67
N ALA A 4 2.78 -3.34 -13.52
CA ALA A 4 2.55 -2.67 -12.23
C ALA A 4 3.23 -1.29 -12.20
N LEU A 5 4.47 -1.18 -12.69
CA LEU A 5 5.17 0.10 -12.77
C LEU A 5 4.48 1.08 -13.74
N LEU A 6 3.97 0.60 -14.87
CA LEU A 6 3.17 1.42 -15.78
C LEU A 6 1.89 1.93 -15.10
N LEU A 7 1.20 1.08 -14.34
CA LEU A 7 0.01 1.45 -13.60
C LEU A 7 0.30 2.42 -12.45
N LEU A 8 1.48 2.32 -11.82
CA LEU A 8 1.96 3.32 -10.86
C LEU A 8 2.12 4.68 -11.53
N LEU A 9 2.81 4.75 -12.67
CA LEU A 9 3.00 6.00 -13.40
C LEU A 9 1.66 6.61 -13.86
N ALA A 10 0.75 5.76 -14.36
CA ALA A 10 -0.61 6.16 -14.70
C ALA A 10 -1.39 6.70 -13.49
N GLY A 11 -1.29 6.03 -12.34
CA GLY A 11 -1.94 6.45 -11.10
C GLY A 11 -1.38 7.78 -10.58
N ILE A 12 -0.06 7.99 -10.65
CA ILE A 12 0.59 9.28 -10.34
C ILE A 12 0.06 10.38 -11.25
N TRP A 13 0.02 10.14 -12.56
CA TRP A 13 -0.50 11.10 -13.54
C TRP A 13 -1.96 11.46 -13.27
N ALA A 14 -2.82 10.45 -13.07
CA ALA A 14 -4.22 10.64 -12.70
C ALA A 14 -4.37 11.43 -11.38
N GLY A 15 -3.48 11.22 -10.42
CA GLY A 15 -3.44 11.97 -9.15
C GLY A 15 -3.10 13.45 -9.33
N LEU A 16 -2.17 13.76 -10.24
CA LEU A 16 -1.82 15.15 -10.57
C LEU A 16 -2.95 15.88 -11.30
N LEU A 17 -3.67 15.18 -12.19
CA LEU A 17 -4.92 15.71 -12.76
C LEU A 17 -5.96 15.97 -11.66
N ARG A 18 -6.14 15.00 -10.75
CA ARG A 18 -7.12 15.06 -9.66
C ARG A 18 -6.86 16.19 -8.67
N ILE A 19 -5.59 16.48 -8.35
CA ILE A 19 -5.22 17.55 -7.42
C ILE A 19 -5.32 18.95 -8.05
N GLY A 20 -5.47 19.04 -9.38
CA GLY A 20 -5.75 20.27 -10.11
C GLY A 20 -4.61 20.79 -10.99
N TRP A 21 -3.64 19.96 -11.37
CA TRP A 21 -2.69 20.31 -12.43
C TRP A 21 -3.35 20.13 -13.81
N ARG A 22 -3.16 21.11 -14.69
CA ARG A 22 -3.76 21.14 -16.04
C ARG A 22 -2.87 20.39 -17.03
N TRP A 23 -2.77 19.08 -16.87
CA TRP A 23 -1.99 18.22 -17.77
C TRP A 23 -2.91 17.49 -18.77
N PRO A 24 -2.36 16.95 -19.87
CA PRO A 24 -3.14 16.15 -20.82
C PRO A 24 -3.78 14.92 -20.14
N ALA A 25 -5.07 14.71 -20.38
CA ALA A 25 -5.79 13.51 -19.97
C ALA A 25 -6.04 12.61 -21.20
N LEU A 26 -5.87 11.29 -21.04
CA LEU A 26 -6.16 10.33 -22.12
C LEU A 26 -7.67 10.21 -22.41
N HIS A 27 -8.49 10.48 -21.40
CA HIS A 27 -9.95 10.43 -21.46
C HIS A 27 -10.55 11.30 -20.33
N PRO A 28 -11.81 11.75 -20.44
CA PRO A 28 -12.39 12.74 -19.52
C PRO A 28 -12.41 12.33 -18.03
N THR A 29 -12.53 11.03 -17.74
CA THR A 29 -12.66 10.51 -16.37
C THR A 29 -11.33 10.04 -15.76
N MET A 30 -10.18 10.28 -16.41
CA MET A 30 -8.87 9.78 -15.96
C MET A 30 -8.52 10.20 -14.52
N ALA A 31 -8.87 11.43 -14.11
CA ALA A 31 -8.65 11.91 -12.75
C ALA A 31 -9.46 11.14 -11.69
N ALA A 32 -10.63 10.63 -12.07
CA ALA A 32 -11.45 9.79 -11.19
C ALA A 32 -10.84 8.38 -11.02
N SER A 33 -10.11 7.91 -12.02
CA SER A 33 -9.43 6.60 -12.01
C SER A 33 -8.20 6.53 -11.09
N HIS A 34 -7.76 7.63 -10.47
CA HIS A 34 -6.57 7.66 -9.61
C HIS A 34 -6.57 6.57 -8.52
N GLY A 35 -7.59 6.54 -7.66
CA GLY A 35 -7.68 5.54 -6.58
C GLY A 35 -7.71 4.09 -7.10
N PRO A 36 -8.61 3.76 -8.04
CA PRO A 36 -8.64 2.45 -8.69
C PRO A 36 -7.32 2.02 -9.36
N LEU A 37 -6.63 2.94 -10.05
CA LEU A 37 -5.34 2.65 -10.68
C LEU A 37 -4.25 2.39 -9.64
N MET A 38 -4.19 3.19 -8.58
CA MET A 38 -3.19 3.03 -7.52
C MET A 38 -3.40 1.75 -6.73
N ILE A 39 -4.64 1.47 -6.30
CA ILE A 39 -4.90 0.34 -5.38
C ILE A 39 -5.26 -0.93 -6.15
N GLY A 40 -6.28 -0.89 -7.01
CA GLY A 40 -6.72 -2.07 -7.77
C GLY A 40 -5.70 -2.51 -8.83
N GLY A 41 -5.15 -1.55 -9.56
CA GLY A 41 -4.14 -1.78 -10.59
C GLY A 41 -2.75 -2.03 -10.00
N PHE A 42 -2.08 -0.97 -9.53
CA PHE A 42 -0.69 -1.05 -9.10
C PHE A 42 -0.47 -1.93 -7.86
N LEU A 43 -1.03 -1.55 -6.70
CA LEU A 43 -0.79 -2.26 -5.44
C LEU A 43 -1.36 -3.69 -5.49
N GLY A 44 -2.55 -3.86 -6.06
CA GLY A 44 -3.18 -5.15 -6.27
C GLY A 44 -2.30 -6.10 -7.09
N THR A 45 -1.79 -5.66 -8.24
CA THR A 45 -0.85 -6.45 -9.04
C THR A 45 0.46 -6.71 -8.30
N LEU A 46 1.04 -5.70 -7.63
CA LEU A 46 2.32 -5.82 -6.94
C LEU A 46 2.26 -6.83 -5.79
N ILE A 47 1.28 -6.68 -4.89
CA ILE A 47 1.11 -7.54 -3.72
C ILE A 47 0.75 -8.96 -4.15
N ALA A 48 -0.18 -9.12 -5.12
CA ALA A 48 -0.52 -10.45 -5.62
C ALA A 48 0.70 -11.13 -6.25
N LEU A 49 1.50 -10.41 -7.05
CA LEU A 49 2.73 -10.94 -7.65
C LEU A 49 3.74 -11.38 -6.59
N GLU A 50 3.95 -10.58 -5.54
CA GLU A 50 4.82 -10.94 -4.43
C GLU A 50 4.36 -12.23 -3.75
N ARG A 51 3.06 -12.36 -3.46
CA ARG A 51 2.48 -13.55 -2.84
C ARG A 51 2.59 -14.78 -3.74
N VAL A 52 2.46 -14.63 -5.06
CA VAL A 52 2.70 -15.73 -6.02
C VAL A 52 4.14 -16.20 -5.95
N VAL A 53 5.11 -15.29 -5.95
CA VAL A 53 6.55 -15.63 -5.88
C VAL A 53 6.89 -16.31 -4.55
N ALA A 54 6.32 -15.84 -3.43
CA ALA A 54 6.50 -16.45 -2.13
C ALA A 54 5.97 -17.89 -2.10
N LEU A 55 4.72 -18.10 -2.55
CA LEU A 55 4.09 -19.43 -2.62
C LEU A 55 4.81 -20.39 -3.56
N ALA A 56 5.28 -19.90 -4.71
CA ALA A 56 6.03 -20.71 -5.67
C ALA A 56 7.36 -21.21 -5.07
N ARG A 57 8.04 -20.39 -4.26
CA ARG A 57 9.28 -20.77 -3.58
C ARG A 57 9.08 -21.81 -2.48
N LEU A 58 7.96 -21.72 -1.76
CA LEU A 58 7.60 -22.70 -0.73
C LEU A 58 7.11 -24.03 -1.32
N GLN A 59 6.96 -24.13 -2.65
CA GLN A 59 6.48 -25.32 -3.36
C GLN A 59 5.11 -25.85 -2.86
N LEU A 60 4.31 -24.99 -2.23
CA LEU A 60 3.02 -25.36 -1.62
C LEU A 60 1.93 -25.66 -2.65
N VAL A 61 2.14 -25.30 -3.93
CA VAL A 61 1.16 -25.45 -5.00
C VAL A 61 1.79 -26.17 -6.19
N ARG A 62 1.16 -27.26 -6.62
CA ARG A 62 1.63 -28.14 -7.72
C ARG A 62 1.75 -27.43 -9.08
N ARG A 63 0.91 -26.41 -9.33
CA ARG A 63 0.90 -25.60 -10.56
C ARG A 63 0.92 -24.10 -10.21
N PRO A 64 2.08 -23.54 -9.80
CA PRO A 64 2.17 -22.14 -9.36
C PRO A 64 1.82 -21.14 -10.47
N ALA A 65 1.93 -21.56 -11.74
CA ALA A 65 1.53 -20.77 -12.91
C ALA A 65 0.09 -20.26 -12.85
N VAL A 66 -0.85 -21.04 -12.29
CA VAL A 66 -2.27 -20.65 -12.19
C VAL A 66 -2.46 -19.46 -11.24
N LEU A 67 -1.60 -19.33 -10.23
CA LEU A 67 -1.70 -18.22 -9.27
C LEU A 67 -1.38 -16.86 -9.94
N TYR A 68 -0.64 -16.85 -11.05
CA TYR A 68 -0.39 -15.64 -11.83
C TYR A 68 -1.66 -15.06 -12.49
N LEU A 69 -2.76 -15.82 -12.58
CA LEU A 69 -4.04 -15.28 -13.06
C LEU A 69 -4.50 -14.09 -12.22
N GLY A 70 -4.22 -14.07 -10.92
CA GLY A 70 -4.55 -12.95 -10.03
C GLY A 70 -3.85 -11.62 -10.39
N PRO A 71 -2.52 -11.56 -10.35
CA PRO A 71 -1.78 -10.35 -10.75
C PRO A 71 -1.97 -10.00 -12.23
N VAL A 72 -2.19 -10.97 -13.13
CA VAL A 72 -2.50 -10.67 -14.54
C VAL A 72 -3.88 -10.02 -14.67
N ALA A 73 -4.91 -10.55 -14.00
CA ALA A 73 -6.25 -9.98 -14.05
C ALA A 73 -6.26 -8.54 -13.53
N THR A 74 -5.61 -8.26 -12.40
CA THR A 74 -5.50 -6.89 -11.86
C THR A 74 -4.70 -5.97 -12.77
N ALA A 75 -3.63 -6.45 -13.40
CA ALA A 75 -2.84 -5.65 -14.33
C ALA A 75 -3.66 -5.29 -15.58
N VAL A 76 -4.34 -6.26 -16.18
CA VAL A 76 -5.20 -6.04 -17.36
C VAL A 76 -6.39 -5.15 -17.00
N GLY A 77 -7.02 -5.35 -15.84
CA GLY A 77 -8.07 -4.47 -15.33
C GLY A 77 -7.59 -3.03 -15.18
N GLY A 78 -6.40 -2.83 -14.61
CA GLY A 78 -5.75 -1.51 -14.53
C GLY A 78 -5.48 -0.88 -15.90
N LEU A 79 -5.05 -1.65 -16.90
CA LEU A 79 -4.83 -1.15 -18.26
C LEU A 79 -6.14 -0.70 -18.93
N LEU A 80 -7.23 -1.44 -18.72
CA LEU A 80 -8.56 -1.05 -19.20
C LEU A 80 -9.01 0.28 -18.58
N LEU A 81 -8.79 0.47 -17.27
CA LEU A 81 -9.03 1.75 -16.59
C LEU A 81 -8.19 2.88 -17.19
N LEU A 82 -6.92 2.62 -17.51
CA LEU A 82 -6.02 3.63 -18.06
C LEU A 82 -6.48 4.11 -19.45
N VAL A 83 -6.96 3.22 -20.30
CA VAL A 83 -7.41 3.56 -21.66
C VAL A 83 -8.86 4.10 -21.66
N GLY A 84 -9.56 4.06 -20.53
CA GLY A 84 -10.93 4.54 -20.40
C GLY A 84 -11.96 3.65 -21.10
N ARG A 85 -11.60 2.40 -21.41
CA ARG A 85 -12.47 1.44 -22.09
C ARG A 85 -12.92 0.35 -21.12
N GLY A 86 -14.22 0.05 -21.10
CA GLY A 86 -14.78 -1.10 -20.37
C GLY A 86 -14.71 -0.96 -18.85
N SER A 87 -15.36 0.08 -18.29
CA SER A 87 -15.41 0.30 -16.83
C SER A 87 -15.82 -0.95 -16.07
N VAL A 88 -16.87 -1.65 -16.51
CA VAL A 88 -17.34 -2.91 -15.90
C VAL A 88 -16.29 -4.02 -16.03
N ALA A 89 -15.77 -4.26 -17.24
CA ALA A 89 -14.77 -5.31 -17.46
C ALA A 89 -13.51 -5.09 -16.61
N SER A 90 -13.08 -3.84 -16.46
CA SER A 90 -11.95 -3.48 -15.63
C SER A 90 -12.18 -3.82 -14.16
N VAL A 91 -13.34 -3.47 -13.62
CA VAL A 91 -13.71 -3.73 -12.22
C VAL A 91 -13.88 -5.23 -11.98
N VAL A 92 -14.49 -5.96 -12.91
CA VAL A 92 -14.63 -7.42 -12.86
C VAL A 92 -13.26 -8.10 -12.80
N LEU A 93 -12.32 -7.69 -13.65
CA LEU A 93 -10.96 -8.26 -13.64
C LEU A 93 -10.21 -7.97 -12.33
N VAL A 94 -10.33 -6.75 -11.77
CA VAL A 94 -9.75 -6.44 -10.47
C VAL A 94 -10.41 -7.27 -9.35
N ALA A 95 -11.73 -7.44 -9.37
CA ALA A 95 -12.45 -8.27 -8.42
C ALA A 95 -12.01 -9.75 -8.51
N LEU A 96 -11.89 -10.31 -9.72
CA LEU A 96 -11.37 -11.66 -9.95
C LEU A 96 -9.94 -11.81 -9.42
N GLY A 97 -9.08 -10.81 -9.69
CA GLY A 97 -7.72 -10.82 -9.16
C GLY A 97 -7.67 -10.81 -7.63
N SER A 98 -8.55 -10.05 -6.99
CA SER A 98 -8.70 -10.08 -5.53
C SER A 98 -9.25 -11.40 -4.98
N ALA A 99 -10.16 -12.06 -5.70
CA ALA A 99 -10.63 -13.39 -5.33
C ALA A 99 -9.52 -14.45 -5.38
N VAL A 100 -8.65 -14.39 -6.40
CA VAL A 100 -7.45 -15.25 -6.46
C VAL A 100 -6.53 -14.98 -5.26
N LEU A 101 -6.32 -13.72 -4.88
CA LEU A 101 -5.52 -13.39 -3.70
C LEU A 101 -6.14 -13.94 -2.41
N VAL A 102 -7.46 -13.85 -2.24
CA VAL A 102 -8.17 -14.47 -1.10
C VAL A 102 -7.88 -15.96 -1.04
N VAL A 103 -8.03 -16.68 -2.16
CA VAL A 103 -7.74 -18.13 -2.21
C VAL A 103 -6.28 -18.41 -1.81
N MET A 104 -5.32 -17.65 -2.33
CA MET A 104 -3.91 -17.79 -1.98
C MET A 104 -3.65 -17.61 -0.48
N MET A 105 -4.25 -16.58 0.13
CA MET A 105 -4.08 -16.29 1.54
C MET A 105 -4.78 -17.31 2.45
N LEU A 106 -5.95 -17.81 2.05
CA LEU A 106 -6.65 -18.88 2.75
C LEU A 106 -5.85 -20.19 2.70
N VAL A 107 -5.30 -20.55 1.53
CA VAL A 107 -4.43 -21.73 1.41
C VAL A 107 -3.21 -21.59 2.33
N LEU A 108 -2.55 -20.42 2.36
CA LEU A 108 -1.45 -20.17 3.29
C LEU A 108 -1.86 -20.34 4.75
N TYR A 109 -3.02 -19.79 5.14
CA TYR A 109 -3.53 -19.92 6.50
C TYR A 109 -3.84 -21.37 6.86
N MET A 110 -4.47 -22.13 5.96
CA MET A 110 -4.81 -23.53 6.22
C MET A 110 -3.57 -24.42 6.38
N LEU A 111 -2.48 -24.10 5.68
CA LEU A 111 -1.21 -24.83 5.78
C LEU A 111 -0.41 -24.43 7.02
N HIS A 112 -0.38 -23.14 7.35
CA HIS A 112 0.35 -22.60 8.49
C HIS A 112 -0.53 -21.67 9.31
N PRO A 113 -1.43 -22.22 10.16
CA PRO A 113 -2.35 -21.40 10.94
C PRO A 113 -1.61 -20.51 11.93
N ALA A 114 -1.69 -19.20 11.68
CA ALA A 114 -1.11 -18.19 12.54
C ALA A 114 -1.94 -16.91 12.49
N SER A 115 -1.90 -16.11 13.56
CA SER A 115 -2.67 -14.87 13.62
C SER A 115 -2.24 -13.87 12.54
N HIS A 116 -0.95 -13.81 12.19
CA HIS A 116 -0.48 -12.94 11.11
C HIS A 116 -1.10 -13.36 9.76
N SER A 117 -1.11 -14.65 9.44
CA SER A 117 -1.71 -15.19 8.22
C SER A 117 -3.21 -14.94 8.15
N LEU A 118 -3.91 -15.09 9.27
CA LEU A 118 -5.35 -14.79 9.35
C LEU A 118 -5.64 -13.31 9.09
N ILE A 119 -4.82 -12.41 9.64
CA ILE A 119 -4.98 -10.97 9.46
C ILE A 119 -4.70 -10.57 8.01
N MET A 120 -3.67 -11.12 7.38
CA MET A 120 -3.42 -10.91 5.95
C MET A 120 -4.57 -11.47 5.08
N ALA A 121 -5.12 -12.64 5.43
CA ALA A 121 -6.29 -13.20 4.75
C ALA A 121 -7.53 -12.29 4.89
N ALA A 122 -7.78 -11.74 6.08
CA ALA A 122 -8.83 -10.75 6.29
C ALA A 122 -8.60 -9.49 5.44
N GLY A 123 -7.35 -9.05 5.27
CA GLY A 123 -6.97 -8.00 4.34
C GLY A 123 -7.35 -8.31 2.89
N ALA A 124 -7.02 -9.52 2.40
CA ALA A 124 -7.41 -9.94 1.05
C ALA A 124 -8.94 -9.99 0.87
N VAL A 125 -9.68 -10.45 1.88
CA VAL A 125 -11.15 -10.45 1.87
C VAL A 125 -11.69 -9.03 1.83
N ALA A 126 -11.12 -8.11 2.63
CA ALA A 126 -11.50 -6.71 2.59
C ALA A 126 -11.30 -6.10 1.21
N TRP A 127 -10.19 -6.42 0.53
CA TRP A 127 -9.96 -5.96 -0.84
C TRP A 127 -11.05 -6.44 -1.81
N LEU A 128 -11.38 -7.73 -1.76
CA LEU A 128 -12.44 -8.33 -2.58
C LEU A 128 -13.78 -7.65 -2.33
N LEU A 129 -14.17 -7.46 -1.06
CA LEU A 129 -15.40 -6.77 -0.71
C LEU A 129 -15.42 -5.32 -1.22
N GLY A 130 -14.33 -4.57 -1.08
CA GLY A 130 -14.21 -3.24 -1.66
C GLY A 130 -14.39 -3.22 -3.18
N ASN A 131 -13.82 -4.20 -3.90
CA ASN A 131 -13.98 -4.33 -5.34
C ASN A 131 -15.41 -4.73 -5.74
N LEU A 132 -16.07 -5.58 -4.96
CA LEU A 132 -17.47 -5.98 -5.18
C LEU A 132 -18.44 -4.81 -4.92
N LEU A 133 -18.18 -4.00 -3.89
CA LEU A 133 -18.93 -2.77 -3.64
C LEU A 133 -18.80 -1.80 -4.81
N TRP A 134 -17.56 -1.60 -5.29
CA TRP A 134 -17.31 -0.77 -6.46
C TRP A 134 -17.98 -1.31 -7.73
N LEU A 135 -17.96 -2.64 -7.94
CA LEU A 135 -18.67 -3.31 -9.03
C LEU A 135 -20.19 -3.11 -8.93
N GLY A 136 -20.73 -3.14 -7.71
CA GLY A 136 -22.14 -2.85 -7.41
C GLY A 136 -22.52 -1.37 -7.54
N GLY A 137 -21.61 -0.50 -8.01
CA GLY A 137 -21.87 0.92 -8.24
C GLY A 137 -21.74 1.81 -7.00
N ARG A 138 -21.22 1.29 -5.88
CA ARG A 138 -20.97 2.12 -4.69
C ARG A 138 -19.88 3.16 -4.98
N PRO A 139 -19.94 4.34 -4.33
CA PRO A 139 -18.91 5.36 -4.43
C PRO A 139 -17.51 4.82 -4.16
N VAL A 140 -16.52 5.31 -4.92
CA VAL A 140 -15.12 4.93 -4.73
C VAL A 140 -14.64 5.22 -3.30
N ALA A 141 -15.18 6.25 -2.64
CA ALA A 141 -14.84 6.57 -1.26
C ALA A 141 -15.26 5.47 -0.26
N GLU A 142 -16.38 4.79 -0.49
CA GLU A 142 -16.79 3.61 0.27
C GLU A 142 -15.88 2.42 -0.05
N ALA A 143 -15.58 2.16 -1.33
CA ALA A 143 -14.64 1.09 -1.69
C ALA A 143 -13.23 1.32 -1.10
N THR A 144 -12.82 2.59 -0.98
CA THR A 144 -11.49 2.98 -0.48
C THR A 144 -11.30 2.65 1.00
N THR A 145 -12.35 2.65 1.83
CA THR A 145 -12.20 2.21 3.25
C THR A 145 -11.81 0.75 3.33
N TRP A 146 -12.44 -0.10 2.51
CA TRP A 146 -12.11 -1.52 2.38
C TRP A 146 -10.74 -1.76 1.74
N TRP A 147 -10.37 -0.96 0.75
CA TRP A 147 -9.02 -1.00 0.15
C TRP A 147 -7.93 -0.55 1.12
N GLY A 148 -8.20 0.45 1.96
CA GLY A 148 -7.33 0.82 3.07
C GLY A 148 -7.19 -0.32 4.07
N ALA A 149 -8.30 -1.03 4.36
CA ALA A 149 -8.28 -2.20 5.23
C ALA A 149 -7.38 -3.31 4.69
N PHE A 150 -7.50 -3.61 3.40
CA PHE A 150 -6.59 -4.53 2.72
C PHE A 150 -5.11 -4.21 2.97
N LEU A 151 -4.70 -2.98 2.73
CA LEU A 151 -3.29 -2.59 2.82
C LEU A 151 -2.78 -2.62 4.26
N VAL A 152 -3.52 -2.03 5.20
CA VAL A 152 -3.13 -1.98 6.62
C VAL A 152 -3.06 -3.37 7.23
N LEU A 153 -4.02 -4.25 6.94
CA LEU A 153 -4.03 -5.60 7.49
C LEU A 153 -2.96 -6.49 6.85
N THR A 154 -2.72 -6.36 5.54
CA THR A 154 -1.65 -7.10 4.87
C THR A 154 -0.30 -6.73 5.46
N ILE A 155 0.01 -5.43 5.50
CA ILE A 155 1.25 -4.90 6.08
C ILE A 155 1.37 -5.27 7.56
N GLY A 156 0.28 -5.08 8.31
CA GLY A 156 0.21 -5.36 9.72
C GLY A 156 0.49 -6.83 10.05
N GLY A 157 -0.14 -7.74 9.30
CA GLY A 157 0.11 -9.17 9.41
C GLY A 157 1.59 -9.51 9.16
N GLU A 158 2.17 -8.98 8.09
CA GLU A 158 3.61 -9.14 7.80
C GLU A 158 4.51 -8.60 8.92
N ARG A 159 4.10 -7.53 9.62
CA ARG A 159 4.86 -6.98 10.77
C ARG A 159 4.71 -7.84 12.01
N LEU A 160 3.52 -8.37 12.25
CA LEU A 160 3.31 -9.32 13.33
C LEU A 160 4.12 -10.60 13.12
N GLU A 161 4.23 -11.08 11.88
CA GLU A 161 5.05 -12.23 11.50
C GLU A 161 6.53 -12.00 11.85
N LEU A 162 7.13 -10.89 11.41
CA LEU A 162 8.54 -10.61 11.72
C LEU A 162 8.80 -10.30 13.20
N SER A 163 7.82 -9.72 13.89
CA SER A 163 7.90 -9.44 15.32
C SER A 163 7.79 -10.70 16.20
N GLN A 164 7.49 -11.88 15.64
CA GLN A 164 7.53 -13.13 16.40
C GLN A 164 8.91 -13.44 16.97
N VAL A 165 9.97 -12.97 16.32
CA VAL A 165 11.36 -13.09 16.82
C VAL A 165 11.53 -12.41 18.17
N LEU A 166 10.71 -11.40 18.47
CA LEU A 166 10.74 -10.66 19.75
C LEU A 166 9.99 -11.36 20.89
N ARG A 167 9.32 -12.50 20.63
CA ARG A 167 8.52 -13.25 21.62
C ARG A 167 7.56 -12.36 22.43
N LEU A 168 6.70 -11.63 21.71
CA LEU A 168 5.71 -10.72 22.31
C LEU A 168 4.85 -11.43 23.37
N ASP A 169 4.61 -10.76 24.49
CA ASP A 169 3.76 -11.27 25.55
C ASP A 169 2.27 -11.26 25.14
N ARG A 170 1.43 -11.96 25.92
CA ARG A 170 0.00 -12.12 25.60
C ARG A 170 -0.73 -10.77 25.53
N ARG A 171 -0.36 -9.82 26.40
CA ARG A 171 -0.98 -8.50 26.46
C ARG A 171 -0.64 -7.69 25.20
N THR A 172 0.62 -7.62 24.81
CA THR A 172 1.04 -6.87 23.61
C THR A 172 0.40 -7.44 22.36
N ARG A 173 0.33 -8.77 22.24
CA ARG A 173 -0.40 -9.42 21.15
C ARG A 173 -1.90 -9.12 21.19
N GLY A 174 -2.51 -9.13 22.37
CA GLY A 174 -3.92 -8.76 22.56
C GLY A 174 -4.23 -7.32 22.12
N LEU A 175 -3.35 -6.37 22.43
CA LEU A 175 -3.48 -4.97 22.00
C LEU A 175 -3.46 -4.84 20.47
N PHE A 176 -2.57 -5.57 19.79
CA PHE A 176 -2.51 -5.59 18.33
C PHE A 176 -3.82 -6.13 17.72
N LEU A 177 -4.32 -7.24 18.27
CA LEU A 177 -5.57 -7.84 17.82
C LEU A 177 -6.78 -6.93 18.12
N GLY A 178 -6.77 -6.23 19.25
CA GLY A 178 -7.78 -5.23 19.59
C GLY A 178 -7.79 -4.06 18.61
N ALA A 179 -6.62 -3.51 18.28
CA ALA A 179 -6.49 -2.46 17.27
C ALA A 179 -6.95 -2.94 15.88
N THR A 180 -6.56 -4.16 15.49
CA THR A 180 -7.00 -4.82 14.26
C THR A 180 -8.52 -4.97 14.22
N GLY A 181 -9.12 -5.47 15.30
CA GLY A 181 -10.57 -5.65 15.42
C GLY A 181 -11.33 -4.32 15.39
N CYS A 182 -10.82 -3.29 16.06
CA CYS A 182 -11.38 -1.94 16.03
C CYS A 182 -11.38 -1.36 14.60
N TYR A 183 -10.26 -1.52 13.88
CA TYR A 183 -10.15 -1.05 12.50
C TYR A 183 -11.10 -1.79 11.54
N LEU A 184 -11.18 -3.11 11.66
CA LEU A 184 -12.13 -3.93 10.90
C LEU A 184 -13.58 -3.56 11.22
N LEU A 185 -13.91 -3.39 12.50
CA LEU A 185 -15.24 -2.95 12.93
C LEU A 185 -15.60 -1.61 12.31
N GLY A 186 -14.68 -0.63 12.33
CA GLY A 186 -14.90 0.66 11.67
C GLY A 186 -15.13 0.53 10.17
N THR A 187 -14.33 -0.30 9.49
CA THR A 187 -14.49 -0.58 8.05
C THR A 187 -15.87 -1.16 7.72
N VAL A 188 -16.32 -2.13 8.52
CA VAL A 188 -17.62 -2.78 8.38
C VAL A 188 -18.75 -1.79 8.69
N LEU A 189 -18.66 -1.03 9.78
CA LEU A 189 -19.64 0.00 10.14
C LEU A 189 -19.78 1.08 9.07
N ALA A 190 -18.69 1.41 8.35
CA ALA A 190 -18.70 2.44 7.32
C ALA A 190 -19.65 2.11 6.16
N PHE A 191 -20.04 0.83 5.99
CA PHE A 191 -21.03 0.42 5.00
C PHE A 191 -22.44 0.93 5.30
N TRP A 192 -22.83 1.01 6.58
CA TRP A 192 -24.15 1.51 6.99
C TRP A 192 -24.10 2.95 7.50
N GLN A 193 -23.02 3.31 8.21
CA GLN A 193 -22.84 4.60 8.87
C GLN A 193 -21.46 5.13 8.51
N TYR A 194 -21.32 5.72 7.33
CA TYR A 194 -20.02 6.08 6.75
C TYR A 194 -19.19 6.97 7.68
N ASP A 195 -19.77 8.02 8.29
CA ASP A 195 -19.04 8.90 9.20
C ASP A 195 -18.54 8.20 10.46
N VAL A 196 -19.44 7.51 11.17
CA VAL A 196 -19.09 6.77 12.38
C VAL A 196 -18.07 5.67 12.07
N GLY A 197 -18.26 4.94 10.98
CA GLY A 197 -17.36 3.89 10.55
C GLY A 197 -15.94 4.40 10.24
N VAL A 198 -15.81 5.51 9.51
CA VAL A 198 -14.50 6.13 9.24
C VAL A 198 -13.83 6.61 10.54
N ARG A 199 -14.58 7.16 11.50
CA ARG A 199 -14.00 7.56 12.80
C ARG A 199 -13.53 6.36 13.62
N VAL A 200 -14.32 5.28 13.69
CA VAL A 200 -13.94 4.03 14.37
C VAL A 200 -12.73 3.39 13.68
N ALA A 201 -12.69 3.41 12.35
CA ALA A 201 -11.52 2.97 11.59
C ALA A 201 -10.30 3.87 11.89
N GLY A 202 -10.49 5.17 12.05
CA GLY A 202 -9.48 6.12 12.49
C GLY A 202 -8.90 5.78 13.86
N LEU A 203 -9.75 5.43 14.84
CA LEU A 203 -9.30 4.94 16.15
C LEU A 203 -8.47 3.66 16.02
N GLY A 204 -8.93 2.72 15.19
CA GLY A 204 -8.20 1.51 14.87
C GLY A 204 -6.82 1.79 14.28
N MET A 205 -6.72 2.66 13.27
CA MET A 205 -5.45 3.07 12.66
C MET A 205 -4.52 3.76 13.68
N LEU A 206 -5.05 4.64 14.53
CA LEU A 206 -4.27 5.30 15.58
C LEU A 206 -3.70 4.26 16.56
N ALA A 207 -4.53 3.38 17.10
CA ALA A 207 -4.09 2.32 18.01
C ALA A 207 -3.06 1.40 17.34
N PHE A 208 -3.27 1.07 16.06
CA PHE A 208 -2.37 0.22 15.28
C PHE A 208 -1.00 0.89 15.05
N GLY A 209 -0.99 2.15 14.63
CA GLY A 209 0.24 2.93 14.44
C GLY A 209 1.03 3.10 15.74
N LEU A 210 0.35 3.41 16.85
CA LEU A 210 0.98 3.51 18.17
C LEU A 210 1.55 2.18 18.64
N TRP A 211 0.84 1.08 18.40
CA TRP A 211 1.36 -0.25 18.71
C TRP A 211 2.63 -0.55 17.93
N LEU A 212 2.65 -0.28 16.62
CA LEU A 212 3.83 -0.50 15.78
C LEU A 212 5.02 0.35 16.23
N LEU A 213 4.79 1.63 16.55
CA LEU A 213 5.84 2.51 17.08
C LEU A 213 6.45 2.00 18.40
N ALA A 214 5.62 1.40 19.26
CA ALA A 214 6.06 0.96 20.58
C ALA A 214 6.71 -0.44 20.58
N TYR A 215 6.19 -1.37 19.77
CA TYR A 215 6.49 -2.80 19.92
C TYR A 215 7.12 -3.46 18.70
N ASP A 216 7.10 -2.85 17.52
CA ASP A 216 7.72 -3.42 16.32
C ASP A 216 9.26 -3.39 16.40
N VAL A 217 9.90 -4.34 15.70
CA VAL A 217 11.37 -4.45 15.68
C VAL A 217 12.06 -3.23 15.05
N ALA A 218 11.37 -2.46 14.21
CA ALA A 218 11.94 -1.28 13.55
C ALA A 218 12.57 -0.29 14.54
N GLY A 219 11.90 -0.01 15.67
CA GLY A 219 12.40 0.94 16.67
C GLY A 219 13.77 0.53 17.24
N ARG A 220 14.00 -0.77 17.44
CA ARG A 220 15.28 -1.32 17.94
C ARG A 220 16.40 -1.25 16.91
N ARG A 221 16.07 -1.06 15.63
CA ARG A 221 17.01 -1.06 14.49
C ARG A 221 17.31 0.33 13.94
N LEU A 222 16.80 1.39 14.57
CA LEU A 222 17.07 2.78 14.15
C LEU A 222 18.56 3.15 14.22
N HIS A 223 19.29 2.53 15.15
CA HIS A 223 20.74 2.74 15.34
C HIS A 223 21.61 1.69 14.61
N SER A 224 21.01 0.80 13.82
CA SER A 224 21.77 -0.13 12.96
C SER A 224 22.50 0.63 11.84
N GLU A 225 23.18 -0.08 10.94
CA GLU A 225 23.86 0.52 9.79
C GLU A 225 23.30 0.02 8.45
N GLY A 226 23.69 0.72 7.37
CA GLY A 226 23.37 0.34 5.99
C GLY A 226 21.87 0.21 5.71
N GLN A 227 21.51 -0.89 5.03
CA GLN A 227 20.14 -1.20 4.61
C GLN A 227 19.20 -1.36 5.81
N VAL A 228 19.67 -1.99 6.89
CA VAL A 228 18.84 -2.27 8.07
C VAL A 228 18.37 -0.96 8.70
N ARG A 229 19.25 0.03 8.81
CA ARG A 229 18.90 1.38 9.30
C ARG A 229 17.89 2.07 8.39
N PHE A 230 18.09 2.02 7.08
CA PHE A 230 17.17 2.63 6.12
C PHE A 230 15.77 2.02 6.22
N THR A 231 15.69 0.69 6.24
CA THR A 231 14.43 -0.04 6.44
C THR A 231 13.79 0.38 7.77
N ALA A 232 14.55 0.43 8.87
CA ALA A 232 14.01 0.84 10.17
C ALA A 232 13.41 2.26 10.16
N TRP A 233 14.10 3.24 9.57
CA TRP A 233 13.58 4.61 9.45
C TRP A 233 12.32 4.70 8.58
N ALA A 234 12.33 4.05 7.41
CA ALA A 234 11.17 4.04 6.53
C ALA A 234 9.94 3.40 7.21
N LEU A 235 10.13 2.28 7.91
CA LEU A 235 9.07 1.64 8.71
C LEU A 235 8.57 2.58 9.80
N PHE A 236 9.47 3.13 10.63
CA PHE A 236 9.11 3.95 11.78
C PHE A 236 8.35 5.22 11.39
N LEU A 237 8.81 5.92 10.33
CA LEU A 237 8.09 7.06 9.79
C LEU A 237 6.73 6.65 9.22
N GLY A 238 6.65 5.51 8.55
CA GLY A 238 5.38 4.94 8.11
C GLY A 238 4.39 4.72 9.25
N TYR A 239 4.83 4.17 10.37
CA TYR A 239 3.97 3.94 11.54
C TYR A 239 3.45 5.24 12.14
N ALA A 240 4.27 6.28 12.19
CA ALA A 240 3.85 7.62 12.60
C ALA A 240 2.77 8.17 11.66
N TRP A 241 2.92 7.99 10.34
CA TRP A 241 1.91 8.40 9.37
C TRP A 241 0.60 7.61 9.47
N LEU A 242 0.64 6.33 9.84
CA LEU A 242 -0.58 5.56 10.13
C LEU A 242 -1.33 6.15 11.34
N ALA A 243 -0.61 6.53 12.39
CA ALA A 243 -1.20 7.20 13.54
C ALA A 243 -1.80 8.56 13.16
N VAL A 244 -1.09 9.37 12.37
CA VAL A 244 -1.59 10.64 11.83
C VAL A 244 -2.84 10.41 10.98
N ALA A 245 -2.85 9.45 10.06
CA ALA A 245 -4.03 9.11 9.26
C ALA A 245 -5.23 8.75 10.14
N GLY A 246 -4.99 8.01 11.23
CA GLY A 246 -6.00 7.71 12.24
C GLY A 246 -6.61 8.94 12.91
N VAL A 247 -5.77 9.89 13.33
CA VAL A 247 -6.21 11.18 13.89
C VAL A 247 -7.01 12.00 12.87
N LEU A 248 -6.52 12.12 11.64
CA LEU A 248 -7.21 12.87 10.59
C LEU A 248 -8.59 12.25 10.27
N ALA A 249 -8.68 10.91 10.20
CA ALA A 249 -9.95 10.20 10.01
C ALA A 249 -10.91 10.38 11.20
N LEU A 250 -10.39 10.41 12.44
CA LEU A 250 -11.18 10.70 13.64
C LEU A 250 -11.75 12.12 13.64
N VAL A 251 -11.02 13.10 13.10
CA VAL A 251 -11.44 14.50 13.07
C VAL A 251 -12.46 14.74 11.95
N TRP A 252 -12.13 14.39 10.71
CA TRP A 252 -12.99 14.67 9.56
C TRP A 252 -14.14 13.68 9.36
N GLY A 253 -13.97 12.43 9.78
CA GLY A 253 -14.98 11.39 9.61
C GLY A 253 -15.33 11.11 8.14
N GLY A 254 -16.61 10.93 7.85
CA GLY A 254 -17.16 10.38 6.60
C GLY A 254 -17.19 11.35 5.42
N VAL A 255 -16.15 12.18 5.27
CA VAL A 255 -15.99 13.00 4.07
C VAL A 255 -15.56 12.12 2.90
N SER A 256 -16.23 12.24 1.76
CA SER A 256 -15.96 11.41 0.56
C SER A 256 -15.13 12.13 -0.52
N ALA A 257 -14.84 13.41 -0.31
CA ALA A 257 -14.04 14.26 -1.20
C ALA A 257 -13.48 15.48 -0.45
N GLY A 258 -12.64 16.26 -1.12
CA GLY A 258 -12.09 17.51 -0.60
C GLY A 258 -10.81 17.33 0.23
N PRO A 259 -10.32 18.42 0.85
CA PRO A 259 -9.02 18.43 1.55
C PRO A 259 -8.93 17.42 2.70
N GLY A 260 -9.97 17.30 3.54
CA GLY A 260 -9.98 16.34 4.64
C GLY A 260 -9.84 14.89 4.17
N TYR A 261 -10.58 14.51 3.12
CA TYR A 261 -10.49 13.20 2.48
C TYR A 261 -9.11 12.96 1.87
N ASP A 262 -8.55 13.97 1.21
CA ASP A 262 -7.20 13.91 0.64
C ASP A 262 -6.14 13.68 1.71
N ALA A 263 -6.23 14.41 2.84
CA ALA A 263 -5.25 14.40 3.90
C ALA A 263 -5.10 13.02 4.56
N TRP A 264 -6.19 12.45 5.08
CA TRP A 264 -6.10 11.17 5.80
C TRP A 264 -5.72 10.03 4.85
N LEU A 265 -6.22 10.05 3.60
CA LEU A 265 -5.86 9.04 2.62
C LEU A 265 -4.40 9.11 2.19
N HIS A 266 -3.84 10.30 1.98
CA HIS A 266 -2.44 10.39 1.57
C HIS A 266 -1.49 10.20 2.76
N ALA A 267 -1.91 10.52 3.98
CA ALA A 267 -1.20 10.08 5.19
C ALA A 267 -1.14 8.53 5.24
N LEU A 268 -2.25 7.85 4.97
CA LEU A 268 -2.30 6.39 4.93
C LEU A 268 -1.49 5.81 3.75
N LEU A 269 -1.79 6.23 2.52
CA LEU A 269 -1.27 5.60 1.32
C LEU A 269 0.18 6.02 1.03
N LEU A 270 0.48 7.32 1.04
CA LEU A 270 1.85 7.78 0.81
C LEU A 270 2.69 7.70 2.08
N GLY A 271 2.16 8.19 3.21
CA GLY A 271 2.88 8.23 4.46
C GLY A 271 3.17 6.84 5.03
N PHE A 272 2.18 5.97 5.13
CA PHE A 272 2.35 4.61 5.63
C PHE A 272 2.69 3.60 4.52
N VAL A 273 1.80 3.36 3.54
CA VAL A 273 1.97 2.27 2.57
C VAL A 273 3.22 2.44 1.69
N PHE A 274 3.48 3.61 1.11
CA PHE A 274 4.69 3.80 0.30
C PHE A 274 5.98 3.76 1.13
N SER A 275 5.96 4.18 2.39
CA SER A 275 7.11 3.98 3.28
C SER A 275 7.40 2.50 3.52
N MET A 276 6.37 1.66 3.59
CA MET A 276 6.53 0.20 3.64
C MET A 276 7.10 -0.36 2.33
N ILE A 277 6.66 0.16 1.18
CA ILE A 277 7.23 -0.21 -0.12
C ILE A 277 8.71 0.15 -0.17
N PHE A 278 9.09 1.36 0.26
CA PHE A 278 10.48 1.81 0.28
C PHE A 278 11.33 0.93 1.21
N ALA A 279 10.82 0.64 2.41
CA ALA A 279 11.47 -0.20 3.41
C ALA A 279 11.80 -1.61 2.88
N HIS A 280 10.87 -2.21 2.12
CA HIS A 280 10.99 -3.58 1.63
C HIS A 280 11.54 -3.70 0.22
N ALA A 281 11.56 -2.65 -0.60
CA ALA A 281 12.01 -2.71 -1.98
C ALA A 281 13.42 -3.35 -2.14
N PRO A 282 14.42 -3.05 -1.30
CA PRO A 282 15.73 -3.72 -1.38
C PRO A 282 15.72 -5.22 -1.08
N ILE A 283 14.64 -5.75 -0.50
CA ILE A 283 14.47 -7.17 -0.14
C ILE A 283 13.56 -7.86 -1.15
N VAL A 284 12.43 -7.25 -1.48
CA VAL A 284 11.39 -7.85 -2.34
C VAL A 284 11.76 -7.80 -3.81
N PHE A 285 12.31 -6.68 -4.31
CA PHE A 285 12.59 -6.56 -5.74
C PHE A 285 13.66 -7.55 -6.21
N PRO A 286 14.74 -7.84 -5.46
CA PRO A 286 15.64 -8.93 -5.85
C PRO A 286 14.95 -10.28 -5.96
N ALA A 287 13.99 -10.56 -5.08
CA ALA A 287 13.27 -11.82 -5.09
C ALA A 287 12.34 -11.96 -6.30
N VAL A 288 11.68 -10.87 -6.70
CA VAL A 288 10.70 -10.87 -7.80
C VAL A 288 11.35 -10.67 -9.18
N LEU A 289 12.38 -9.83 -9.26
CA LEU A 289 13.09 -9.54 -10.52
C LEU A 289 14.21 -10.54 -10.81
N SER A 290 14.62 -11.34 -9.83
CA SER A 290 15.82 -12.20 -9.91
C SER A 290 17.09 -11.42 -10.27
N ARG A 291 17.20 -10.17 -9.79
CA ARG A 291 18.34 -9.27 -10.02
C ARG A 291 18.84 -8.69 -8.68
N PRO A 292 20.16 -8.56 -8.47
CA PRO A 292 20.69 -7.93 -7.26
C PRO A 292 20.30 -6.44 -7.19
N LEU A 293 19.98 -5.96 -5.98
CA LEU A 293 19.69 -4.55 -5.69
C LEU A 293 20.53 -4.14 -4.47
N PRO A 294 21.82 -3.83 -4.64
CA PRO A 294 22.67 -3.42 -3.54
C PRO A 294 22.18 -2.09 -2.95
N PHE A 295 22.10 -2.02 -1.64
CA PHE A 295 21.72 -0.80 -0.94
C PHE A 295 22.71 0.34 -1.22
N SER A 296 22.19 1.56 -1.31
CA SER A 296 22.99 2.79 -1.40
C SER A 296 22.37 3.88 -0.52
N PRO A 297 23.18 4.75 0.13
CA PRO A 297 22.67 5.87 0.90
C PRO A 297 21.74 6.82 0.11
N ARG A 298 21.79 6.80 -1.23
CA ARG A 298 20.86 7.56 -2.07
C ARG A 298 19.39 7.21 -1.82
N PHE A 299 19.08 6.05 -1.26
CA PHE A 299 17.71 5.65 -0.94
C PHE A 299 17.06 6.59 0.09
N TYR A 300 17.85 7.22 0.98
CA TYR A 300 17.32 8.23 1.89
C TYR A 300 16.75 9.47 1.16
N SER A 301 17.17 9.75 -0.08
CA SER A 301 16.68 10.91 -0.84
C SER A 301 15.19 10.84 -1.15
N HIS A 302 14.70 9.73 -1.72
CA HIS A 302 13.27 9.59 -2.01
C HIS A 302 12.42 9.50 -0.73
N LEU A 303 12.98 8.94 0.35
CA LEU A 303 12.32 8.89 1.64
C LEU A 303 12.14 10.30 2.22
N ALA A 304 13.20 11.10 2.25
CA ALA A 304 13.17 12.48 2.74
C ALA A 304 12.22 13.34 1.91
N VAL A 305 12.31 13.29 0.58
CA VAL A 305 11.44 14.06 -0.31
C VAL A 305 9.98 13.65 -0.11
N LEU A 306 9.66 12.36 0.01
CA LEU A 306 8.29 11.88 0.23
C LEU A 306 7.71 12.47 1.52
N HIS A 307 8.42 12.39 2.64
CA HIS A 307 7.89 12.84 3.93
C HIS A 307 7.78 14.36 4.02
N LEU A 308 8.78 15.11 3.55
CA LEU A 308 8.72 16.58 3.54
C LEU A 308 7.59 17.09 2.65
N ALA A 309 7.43 16.49 1.47
CA ALA A 309 6.36 16.84 0.54
C ALA A 309 4.97 16.43 1.06
N LEU A 310 4.88 15.31 1.80
CA LEU A 310 3.63 14.91 2.44
C LEU A 310 3.26 15.87 3.59
N VAL A 311 4.22 16.29 4.42
CA VAL A 311 3.96 17.33 5.44
C VAL A 311 3.41 18.60 4.77
N LEU A 312 4.05 19.06 3.69
CA LEU A 312 3.61 20.21 2.92
C LEU A 312 2.17 20.05 2.42
N ARG A 313 1.85 18.87 1.89
CA ARG A 313 0.51 18.54 1.40
C ARG A 313 -0.53 18.58 2.51
N ILE A 314 -0.26 17.93 3.64
CA ILE A 314 -1.18 17.86 4.79
C ILE A 314 -1.41 19.24 5.41
N ILE A 315 -0.37 20.07 5.55
CA ILE A 315 -0.54 21.47 5.96
C ILE A 315 -1.44 22.21 4.97
N GLY A 316 -1.25 21.97 3.67
CA GLY A 316 -2.10 22.51 2.62
C GLY A 316 -3.56 22.06 2.72
N ASP A 317 -3.81 20.81 3.08
CA ASP A 317 -5.17 20.30 3.27
C ASP A 317 -5.84 20.87 4.53
N VAL A 318 -5.16 20.80 5.68
CA VAL A 318 -5.67 21.26 6.98
C VAL A 318 -5.89 22.78 6.96
N GLY A 319 -4.96 23.53 6.38
CA GLY A 319 -5.03 24.99 6.27
C GLY A 319 -5.88 25.48 5.10
N ASN A 320 -6.50 24.57 4.32
CA ASN A 320 -7.25 24.90 3.10
C ASN A 320 -6.45 25.80 2.12
N MET A 321 -5.16 25.51 1.96
CA MET A 321 -4.22 26.21 1.09
C MET A 321 -4.00 25.41 -0.21
N PRO A 322 -4.81 25.61 -1.26
CA PRO A 322 -4.81 24.75 -2.45
C PRO A 322 -3.50 24.81 -3.26
N VAL A 323 -2.74 25.91 -3.18
CA VAL A 323 -1.42 26.03 -3.80
C VAL A 323 -0.42 25.08 -3.12
N LEU A 324 -0.37 25.12 -1.79
CA LEU A 324 0.52 24.31 -0.99
C LEU A 324 0.24 22.82 -1.20
N ARG A 325 -1.05 22.45 -1.18
CA ARG A 325 -1.50 21.08 -1.47
C ARG A 325 -1.06 20.60 -2.86
N ARG A 326 -1.25 21.42 -3.91
CA ARG A 326 -0.87 21.06 -5.28
C ARG A 326 0.63 20.81 -5.45
N TRP A 327 1.45 21.67 -4.84
CA TRP A 327 2.91 21.51 -4.85
C TRP A 327 3.36 20.32 -4.00
N GLY A 328 2.76 20.09 -2.83
CA GLY A 328 2.99 18.89 -2.03
C GLY A 328 2.67 17.62 -2.84
N GLY A 329 1.54 17.58 -3.55
CA GLY A 329 1.20 16.46 -4.44
C GLY A 329 2.20 16.25 -5.59
N LEU A 330 2.70 17.33 -6.21
CA LEU A 330 3.72 17.25 -7.26
C LEU A 330 5.07 16.75 -6.73
N LEU A 331 5.49 17.21 -5.56
CA LEU A 331 6.72 16.76 -4.92
C LEU A 331 6.60 15.30 -4.44
N ASN A 332 5.42 14.86 -3.99
CA ASN A 332 5.16 13.45 -3.73
C ASN A 332 5.32 12.61 -5.00
N ALA A 333 4.80 13.06 -6.14
CA ALA A 333 5.02 12.39 -7.43
C ALA A 333 6.51 12.32 -7.79
N ALA A 334 7.25 13.42 -7.62
CA ALA A 334 8.69 13.46 -7.82
C ALA A 334 9.45 12.48 -6.90
N ALA A 335 9.02 12.32 -5.65
CA ALA A 335 9.60 11.35 -4.71
C ALA A 335 9.45 9.90 -5.23
N LEU A 336 8.28 9.55 -5.78
CA LEU A 336 8.03 8.23 -6.34
C LEU A 336 8.86 7.98 -7.60
N LEU A 337 9.04 8.98 -8.46
CA LEU A 337 9.93 8.89 -9.63
C LEU A 337 11.39 8.75 -9.20
N LEU A 338 11.82 9.51 -8.20
CA LEU A 338 13.17 9.41 -7.63
C LEU A 338 13.42 8.03 -7.00
N PHE A 339 12.41 7.44 -6.37
CA PHE A 339 12.46 6.04 -5.91
C PHE A 339 12.72 5.09 -7.08
N LEU A 340 11.93 5.16 -8.15
CA LEU A 340 12.12 4.31 -9.33
C LEU A 340 13.51 4.47 -9.95
N LEU A 341 13.99 5.72 -10.08
CA LEU A 341 15.33 6.03 -10.59
C LEU A 341 16.43 5.41 -9.72
N ASN A 342 16.36 5.61 -8.39
CA ASN A 342 17.34 5.05 -7.45
C ASN A 342 17.34 3.51 -7.49
N THR A 343 16.17 2.89 -7.60
CA THR A 343 16.02 1.44 -7.77
C THR A 343 16.65 0.96 -9.08
N MET A 344 16.34 1.59 -10.22
CA MET A 344 16.88 1.19 -11.53
C MET A 344 18.41 1.32 -11.57
N VAL A 345 18.96 2.42 -11.05
CA VAL A 345 20.41 2.64 -10.94
C VAL A 345 21.06 1.57 -10.05
N SER A 346 20.43 1.21 -8.93
CA SER A 346 20.95 0.15 -8.05
C SER A 346 20.95 -1.22 -8.74
N VAL A 347 19.86 -1.60 -9.40
CA VAL A 347 19.78 -2.88 -10.14
C VAL A 347 20.82 -2.95 -11.26
N HIS A 348 21.02 -1.87 -12.01
CA HIS A 348 22.04 -1.83 -13.06
C HIS A 348 23.47 -1.99 -12.49
N ARG A 349 23.77 -1.32 -11.37
CA ARG A 349 25.06 -1.47 -10.68
C ARG A 349 25.25 -2.89 -10.15
N GLY A 350 24.23 -3.48 -9.55
CA GLY A 350 24.26 -4.85 -9.04
C GLY A 350 24.53 -5.87 -10.14
N ASN A 351 23.91 -5.70 -11.32
CA ASN A 351 24.16 -6.59 -12.47
C ASN A 351 25.62 -6.53 -12.93
N ARG A 352 26.19 -5.32 -13.07
CA ARG A 352 27.60 -5.15 -13.46
C ARG A 352 28.57 -5.77 -12.46
N GLN A 353 28.29 -5.65 -11.17
CA GLN A 353 29.09 -6.28 -10.11
C GLN A 353 29.02 -7.82 -10.20
N LYS A 354 27.84 -8.37 -10.46
CA LYS A 354 27.66 -9.82 -10.65
C LYS A 354 28.41 -10.32 -11.88
N GLU A 355 28.35 -9.60 -12.99
CA GLU A 355 29.08 -9.95 -14.23
C GLU A 355 30.60 -9.91 -14.03
N ALA A 356 31.11 -8.87 -13.37
CA ALA A 356 32.53 -8.73 -13.07
C ALA A 356 33.08 -9.76 -12.08
N ALA A 357 32.23 -10.39 -11.26
CA ALA A 357 32.64 -11.45 -10.33
C ALA A 357 32.65 -12.86 -10.96
N VAL A 358 32.14 -12.99 -12.19
CA VAL A 358 32.12 -14.26 -12.96
C VAL A 358 33.28 -14.32 -13.97
N LEU A 359 33.85 -13.16 -14.32
CA LEU A 359 35.11 -13.01 -15.05
C LEU A 359 36.29 -13.11 -14.09
#